data_AF-B2GJL5-F1
#
_entry.id   AF-B2GJL5-F1
#
_cell.length_a   1.000
_cell.length_b   1.000
_cell.length_c   1.000
_cell.angle_alpha   90.00
_cell.angle_beta   90.00
_cell.angle_gamma   90.00
#
_symmetry.space_group_name_H-M   'P 1'
#
loop_
_entity.id
_entity.type
_entity.pdbx_description
1 polymer ?
#
loop_
_entity_poly.entity_id
_entity_poly.type
_entity_poly.pdbx_seq_one_letter_code
_entity_poly.pdbx_strand_id
1 'polypeptide(L)'
;MSTDEARGKGSAEPGEGRANGSARLGKGRSNGSAGPGKDCANGPAGPGEDRGNGSAGPGQGRATGSAGPGEEGQEGGAAASSSGPERTPDGHHIVVNGRKWRATDTGIPEKFRKELVAELMSARRAVKSRDEHARDRVQDAKVALGERGEPWWEEPSEDGLRAREAATIRALLRHRAGKTICPSDVARTLGGDDWRDLMPQIRDVAGDMAGVGEITVTQKGETVDLCTARGPIRLAPGPDLAGMPADGE
;
A
#
# COMPACT_ATOMS: atom_id res chain seq x y z
N MET A 1 -5.35 -38.73 62.81
CA MET A 1 -5.92 -39.72 61.88
C MET A 1 -7.42 -39.48 61.86
N SER A 2 -8.03 -39.19 60.69
CA SER A 2 -9.50 -39.12 60.47
C SER A 2 -10.24 -38.02 61.28
N THR A 3 -11.47 -37.51 61.01
CA THR A 3 -12.48 -37.50 59.89
C THR A 3 -13.57 -36.46 60.30
N ASP A 4 -14.32 -35.75 59.47
CA ASP A 4 -14.33 -35.54 58.00
C ASP A 4 -15.04 -34.20 57.64
N GLU A 5 -15.21 -33.85 56.36
CA GLU A 5 -15.82 -32.60 55.88
C GLU A 5 -17.35 -32.69 55.62
N ALA A 6 -18.14 -31.69 56.06
CA ALA A 6 -19.52 -31.51 55.60
C ALA A 6 -20.04 -30.06 55.76
N ARG A 7 -20.25 -29.33 54.65
CA ARG A 7 -21.13 -28.15 54.61
C ARG A 7 -22.00 -28.18 53.34
N GLY A 8 -23.29 -27.90 53.50
CA GLY A 8 -24.33 -28.29 52.54
C GLY A 8 -24.44 -27.46 51.26
N LYS A 9 -25.15 -28.04 50.28
CA LYS A 9 -25.56 -27.42 49.01
C LYS A 9 -27.09 -27.28 48.94
N GLY A 10 -27.54 -26.27 48.20
CA GLY A 10 -28.78 -26.37 47.41
C GLY A 10 -30.06 -25.80 48.02
N SER A 11 -30.23 -24.47 47.94
CA SER A 11 -31.55 -23.87 47.83
C SER A 11 -31.97 -23.85 46.36
N ALA A 12 -33.23 -24.18 46.08
CA ALA A 12 -33.81 -24.12 44.73
C ALA A 12 -34.64 -22.84 44.57
N GLU A 13 -34.65 -22.27 43.37
CA GLU A 13 -35.58 -21.20 42.96
C GLU A 13 -36.42 -21.67 41.76
N PRO A 14 -37.69 -21.24 41.65
CA PRO A 14 -38.61 -21.71 40.61
C PRO A 14 -38.44 -20.95 39.28
N GLY A 15 -38.77 -21.62 38.18
CA GLY A 15 -38.77 -21.00 36.84
C GLY A 15 -40.08 -20.29 36.50
N GLU A 16 -39.97 -19.16 35.81
CA GLU A 16 -41.12 -18.43 35.26
C GLU A 16 -41.25 -18.56 33.73
N GLY A 17 -42.51 -18.53 33.29
CA GLY A 17 -42.96 -18.95 31.99
C GLY A 17 -42.57 -18.06 30.80
N ARG A 18 -42.46 -18.73 29.64
CA ARG A 18 -42.46 -18.08 28.33
C ARG A 18 -43.82 -17.44 28.03
N ALA A 19 -43.83 -16.14 27.75
CA ALA A 19 -44.93 -15.46 27.09
C ALA A 19 -44.50 -15.01 25.67
N ASN A 20 -45.22 -15.46 24.64
CA ASN A 20 -45.05 -14.97 23.28
C ASN A 20 -45.97 -13.75 23.06
N GLY A 21 -45.40 -12.58 22.80
CA GLY A 21 -46.13 -11.32 22.57
C GLY A 21 -45.92 -10.76 21.16
N SER A 22 -47.01 -10.48 20.45
CA SER A 22 -47.00 -10.07 19.05
C SER A 22 -46.64 -8.61 18.79
N ALA A 23 -46.04 -8.38 17.62
CA ALA A 23 -46.17 -7.22 16.73
C ALA A 23 -45.97 -5.79 17.28
N ARG A 24 -44.97 -5.09 16.72
CA ARG A 24 -45.09 -3.66 16.36
C ARG A 24 -44.42 -3.36 15.02
N LEU A 25 -45.13 -2.68 14.13
CA LEU A 25 -44.51 -1.97 13.01
C LEU A 25 -43.66 -0.81 13.57
N GLY A 26 -42.40 -0.74 13.18
CA GLY A 26 -41.49 0.39 13.45
C GLY A 26 -40.96 0.94 12.13
N LYS A 27 -41.06 2.25 11.92
CA LYS A 27 -40.63 2.91 10.68
C LYS A 27 -39.11 2.77 10.49
N GLY A 28 -38.66 2.61 9.26
CA GLY A 28 -37.25 2.38 8.94
C GLY A 28 -36.33 3.58 9.22
N ARG A 29 -35.02 3.30 9.24
CA ARG A 29 -33.96 4.31 9.18
C ARG A 29 -32.75 3.68 8.47
N SER A 30 -32.63 3.98 7.19
CA SER A 30 -31.41 3.79 6.42
C SER A 30 -30.38 4.82 6.87
N ASN A 31 -29.31 4.38 7.52
CA ASN A 31 -28.09 5.17 7.65
C ASN A 31 -27.05 4.63 6.67
N GLY A 32 -27.32 4.83 5.39
CA GLY A 32 -26.25 4.88 4.40
C GLY A 32 -25.54 6.21 4.56
N SER A 33 -24.44 6.22 5.32
CA SER A 33 -23.51 7.36 5.34
C SER A 33 -22.46 7.19 4.26
N ALA A 34 -22.92 7.11 3.00
CA ALA A 34 -22.08 7.52 1.90
C ALA A 34 -21.87 9.04 2.08
N GLY A 35 -20.67 9.43 2.52
CA GLY A 35 -20.26 10.82 2.43
C GLY A 35 -20.31 11.25 0.96
N PRO A 36 -20.46 12.55 0.66
CA PRO A 36 -20.40 13.00 -0.72
C PRO A 36 -18.99 12.73 -1.24
N GLY A 37 -18.85 11.65 -2.00
CA GLY A 37 -17.89 11.57 -3.09
C GLY A 37 -18.12 12.82 -3.92
N LYS A 38 -17.23 13.79 -3.79
CA LYS A 38 -17.29 15.01 -4.56
C LYS A 38 -16.72 14.64 -5.91
N ASP A 39 -17.60 14.16 -6.78
CA ASP A 39 -17.29 13.63 -8.10
C ASP A 39 -16.35 14.59 -8.84
N CYS A 40 -15.06 14.24 -8.84
CA CYS A 40 -13.99 14.98 -9.49
C CYS A 40 -14.04 14.72 -11.01
N ALA A 41 -15.17 15.11 -11.62
CA ALA A 41 -15.43 14.95 -13.05
C ALA A 41 -14.36 15.67 -13.88
N ASN A 42 -13.40 14.89 -14.38
CA ASN A 42 -12.29 15.39 -15.18
C ASN A 42 -12.78 15.79 -16.58
N GLY A 43 -13.13 17.08 -16.74
CA GLY A 43 -13.33 17.68 -18.06
C GLY A 43 -12.02 17.72 -18.87
N PRO A 44 -12.06 17.54 -20.21
CA PRO A 44 -10.86 17.42 -21.02
C PRO A 44 -10.02 18.70 -21.01
N ALA A 45 -8.70 18.54 -20.79
CA ALA A 45 -7.75 19.64 -20.88
C ALA A 45 -7.55 20.06 -22.34
N GLY A 46 -7.76 21.35 -22.64
CA GLY A 46 -7.50 21.92 -23.96
C GLY A 46 -5.99 21.96 -24.31
N PRO A 47 -5.64 22.08 -25.60
CA PRO A 47 -4.26 22.04 -26.07
C PRO A 47 -3.48 23.30 -25.65
N GLY A 48 -2.32 23.12 -25.04
CA GLY A 48 -1.35 24.18 -24.77
C GLY A 48 -0.39 24.35 -25.95
N GLU A 49 -0.17 25.61 -26.36
CA GLU A 49 0.49 25.96 -27.62
C GLU A 49 2.02 25.76 -27.67
N ASP A 50 2.50 25.61 -28.91
CA ASP A 50 3.89 25.43 -29.31
C ASP A 50 4.83 26.56 -28.83
N ARG A 51 6.04 26.19 -28.40
CA ARG A 51 7.17 27.12 -28.25
C ARG A 51 8.50 26.52 -28.69
N GLY A 52 8.75 26.58 -29.99
CA GLY A 52 9.98 27.17 -30.56
C GLY A 52 11.32 26.70 -29.99
N ASN A 53 11.93 25.71 -30.65
CA ASN A 53 13.30 25.27 -30.41
C ASN A 53 14.32 26.24 -31.04
N GLY A 54 15.25 26.79 -30.24
CA GLY A 54 16.29 27.71 -30.70
C GLY A 54 17.60 26.98 -31.08
N SER A 55 18.00 27.09 -32.35
CA SER A 55 19.25 26.50 -32.86
C SER A 55 20.52 27.20 -32.35
N ALA A 56 21.55 26.44 -32.00
CA ALA A 56 22.93 26.91 -31.85
C ALA A 56 23.92 25.91 -32.46
N GLY A 57 24.89 26.44 -33.22
CA GLY A 57 25.80 25.67 -34.08
C GLY A 57 27.07 25.12 -33.42
N PRO A 58 28.01 24.59 -34.23
CA PRO A 58 28.91 23.52 -33.79
C PRO A 58 30.30 23.97 -33.32
N GLY A 59 30.88 23.20 -32.38
CA GLY A 59 32.30 23.26 -32.01
C GLY A 59 33.03 21.96 -32.41
N GLN A 60 34.07 22.07 -33.24
CA GLN A 60 34.85 20.92 -33.72
C GLN A 60 36.00 20.60 -32.75
N GLY A 61 36.14 19.32 -32.35
CA GLY A 61 37.09 18.87 -31.33
C GLY A 61 37.79 17.56 -31.71
N ARG A 62 38.97 17.70 -32.29
CA ARG A 62 39.89 16.70 -32.88
C ARG A 62 40.06 15.37 -32.11
N ALA A 63 40.19 14.27 -32.86
CA ALA A 63 40.44 12.93 -32.33
C ALA A 63 41.91 12.65 -31.93
N THR A 64 42.09 11.76 -30.96
CA THR A 64 43.28 10.89 -30.79
C THR A 64 42.79 9.51 -30.33
N GLY A 65 43.07 8.46 -31.10
CA GLY A 65 42.73 7.09 -30.71
C GLY A 65 43.87 6.40 -29.97
N SER A 66 43.53 5.35 -29.23
CA SER A 66 44.44 4.27 -28.83
C SER A 66 43.64 2.98 -28.76
N ALA A 67 44.08 1.95 -29.48
CA ALA A 67 43.50 0.61 -29.40
C ALA A 67 44.10 -0.16 -28.21
N GLY A 68 43.30 -1.03 -27.59
CA GLY A 68 43.70 -1.98 -26.55
C GLY A 68 42.82 -3.25 -26.69
N PRO A 69 43.35 -4.44 -26.39
CA PRO A 69 42.84 -5.70 -26.94
C PRO A 69 41.58 -6.22 -26.25
N GLY A 70 40.90 -7.17 -26.91
CA GLY A 70 39.80 -7.90 -26.31
C GLY A 70 40.27 -8.89 -25.25
N GLU A 71 39.43 -9.10 -24.23
CA GLU A 71 39.50 -10.25 -23.33
C GLU A 71 38.28 -11.14 -23.53
N GLU A 72 38.56 -12.42 -23.74
CA GLU A 72 37.62 -13.48 -24.04
C GLU A 72 37.04 -14.05 -22.73
N GLY A 73 35.99 -13.36 -22.24
CA GLY A 73 35.32 -13.62 -20.96
C GLY A 73 34.32 -14.78 -20.97
N GLN A 74 34.84 -16.00 -21.16
CA GLN A 74 34.35 -17.28 -20.62
C GLN A 74 32.86 -17.39 -20.19
N GLU A 75 32.08 -18.20 -20.92
CA GLU A 75 30.74 -18.65 -20.50
C GLU A 75 30.81 -19.50 -19.22
N GLY A 76 30.83 -18.83 -18.07
CA GLY A 76 30.75 -19.43 -16.75
C GLY A 76 29.36 -19.20 -16.15
N GLY A 77 28.38 -20.03 -16.54
CA GLY A 77 27.03 -20.02 -16.00
C GLY A 77 26.96 -20.46 -14.53
N ALA A 78 27.59 -19.70 -13.64
CA ALA A 78 27.44 -19.85 -12.21
C ALA A 78 26.02 -19.44 -11.82
N ALA A 79 25.12 -20.42 -11.75
CA ALA A 79 23.82 -20.26 -11.11
C ALA A 79 24.06 -19.81 -9.67
N ALA A 80 23.97 -18.50 -9.42
CA ALA A 80 24.12 -17.92 -8.10
C ALA A 80 23.05 -18.54 -7.20
N SER A 81 23.49 -19.34 -6.21
CA SER A 81 22.61 -20.08 -5.30
C SER A 81 21.62 -19.13 -4.65
N SER A 82 20.39 -19.12 -5.15
CA SER A 82 19.34 -18.23 -4.68
C SER A 82 18.95 -18.65 -3.27
N SER A 83 19.39 -17.88 -2.27
CA SER A 83 19.12 -18.12 -0.84
C SER A 83 17.65 -17.90 -0.44
N GLY A 84 16.75 -17.79 -1.42
CA GLY A 84 15.31 -17.70 -1.24
C GLY A 84 14.62 -19.06 -1.41
N PRO A 85 13.34 -19.17 -0.99
CA PRO A 85 12.54 -20.35 -1.25
C PRO A 85 12.33 -20.59 -2.75
N GLU A 86 12.14 -21.85 -3.13
CA GLU A 86 11.78 -22.28 -4.48
C GLU A 86 10.56 -21.51 -5.00
N ARG A 87 10.53 -21.18 -6.29
CA ARG A 87 9.40 -20.51 -6.94
C ARG A 87 8.73 -21.45 -7.93
N THR A 88 7.42 -21.27 -8.11
CA THR A 88 6.70 -21.90 -9.22
C THR A 88 7.20 -21.37 -10.58
N PRO A 89 7.06 -22.13 -11.68
CA PRO A 89 7.57 -21.71 -12.99
C PRO A 89 6.97 -20.41 -13.54
N ASP A 90 5.76 -20.05 -13.10
CA ASP A 90 5.10 -18.77 -13.39
C ASP A 90 5.63 -17.59 -12.54
N GLY A 91 6.49 -17.85 -11.55
CA GLY A 91 7.02 -16.86 -10.61
C GLY A 91 6.03 -16.34 -9.56
N HIS A 92 4.73 -16.65 -9.71
CA HIS A 92 3.61 -16.14 -8.91
C HIS A 92 3.61 -16.61 -7.45
N HIS A 93 4.23 -17.76 -7.16
CA HIS A 93 4.27 -18.35 -5.82
C HIS A 93 5.68 -18.74 -5.40
N ILE A 94 5.95 -18.61 -4.10
CA ILE A 94 7.06 -19.29 -3.41
C ILE A 94 6.55 -20.57 -2.73
N VAL A 95 7.40 -21.59 -2.66
CA VAL A 95 7.11 -22.87 -2.01
C VAL A 95 7.92 -22.97 -0.73
N VAL A 96 7.25 -23.11 0.42
CA VAL A 96 7.87 -23.24 1.74
C VAL A 96 7.26 -24.44 2.44
N ASN A 97 8.07 -25.45 2.75
CA ASN A 97 7.64 -26.71 3.36
C ASN A 97 6.47 -27.37 2.59
N GLY A 98 6.55 -27.40 1.26
CA GLY A 98 5.52 -27.93 0.36
C GLY A 98 4.24 -27.08 0.23
N ARG A 99 4.14 -25.94 0.93
CA ARG A 99 3.00 -25.02 0.83
C ARG A 99 3.33 -23.85 -0.10
N LYS A 100 2.42 -23.55 -1.04
CA LYS A 100 2.49 -22.37 -1.90
C LYS A 100 2.04 -21.12 -1.13
N TRP A 101 2.80 -20.05 -1.26
CA TRP A 101 2.46 -18.71 -0.78
C TRP A 101 2.60 -17.73 -1.95
N ARG A 102 1.74 -16.72 -2.05
CA ARG A 102 1.84 -15.70 -3.09
C ARG A 102 3.19 -14.98 -2.96
N ALA A 103 3.93 -14.89 -4.06
CA ALA A 103 5.19 -14.18 -4.13
C ALA A 103 4.95 -12.66 -4.17
N THR A 104 5.92 -11.90 -3.66
CA THR A 104 6.02 -10.46 -3.91
C THR A 104 5.97 -10.18 -5.41
N ASP A 105 5.18 -9.18 -5.80
CA ASP A 105 5.05 -8.69 -7.16
C ASP A 105 6.43 -8.32 -7.76
N THR A 106 6.72 -8.93 -8.90
CA THR A 106 8.00 -8.78 -9.61
C THR A 106 8.12 -7.45 -10.35
N GLY A 107 7.00 -6.82 -10.71
CA GLY A 107 6.94 -5.51 -11.37
C GLY A 107 7.29 -4.34 -10.45
N ILE A 108 7.18 -4.51 -9.12
CA ILE A 108 7.59 -3.48 -8.14
C ILE A 108 9.09 -3.16 -8.31
N PRO A 109 9.48 -1.92 -8.62
CA PRO A 109 10.88 -1.53 -8.73
C PRO A 109 11.63 -1.73 -7.41
N GLU A 110 12.88 -2.19 -7.49
CA GLU A 110 13.66 -2.65 -6.34
C GLU A 110 13.81 -1.61 -5.22
N LYS A 111 13.81 -0.31 -5.56
CA LYS A 111 13.74 0.79 -4.57
C LYS A 111 12.50 0.65 -3.68
N PHE A 112 11.31 0.64 -4.28
CA PHE A 112 10.04 0.60 -3.55
C PHE A 112 9.84 -0.75 -2.86
N ARG A 113 10.30 -1.85 -3.47
CA ARG A 113 10.32 -3.17 -2.84
C ARG A 113 11.12 -3.15 -1.52
N LYS A 114 12.31 -2.53 -1.50
CA LYS A 114 13.11 -2.39 -0.27
C LYS A 114 12.41 -1.54 0.79
N GLU A 115 11.80 -0.42 0.41
CA GLU A 115 11.02 0.44 1.33
C GLU A 115 9.84 -0.34 1.96
N LEU A 116 9.05 -1.05 1.15
CA LEU A 116 7.91 -1.84 1.62
C LEU A 116 8.32 -3.05 2.47
N VAL A 117 9.41 -3.75 2.11
CA VAL A 117 9.95 -4.86 2.93
C VAL A 117 10.51 -4.34 4.26
N ALA A 118 11.14 -3.17 4.29
CA ALA A 118 11.62 -2.56 5.52
C ALA A 118 10.45 -2.22 6.48
N GLU A 119 9.35 -1.63 5.97
CA GLU A 119 8.14 -1.43 6.77
C GLU A 119 7.51 -2.75 7.21
N LEU A 120 7.41 -3.76 6.34
CA LEU A 120 6.90 -5.08 6.71
C LEU A 120 7.70 -5.71 7.85
N MET A 121 9.03 -5.55 7.86
CA MET A 121 9.88 -6.03 8.95
C MET A 121 9.74 -5.17 10.22
N SER A 122 9.55 -3.86 10.08
CA SER A 122 9.25 -2.95 11.21
C SER A 122 7.92 -3.33 11.89
N ALA A 123 6.85 -3.43 11.10
CA ALA A 123 5.54 -3.87 11.53
C ALA A 123 5.56 -5.26 12.20
N ARG A 124 6.34 -6.23 11.67
CA ARG A 124 6.53 -7.55 12.31
C ARG A 124 7.24 -7.46 13.67
N ARG A 125 8.18 -6.52 13.87
CA ARG A 125 8.77 -6.25 15.19
C ARG A 125 7.73 -5.65 16.14
N ALA A 126 6.91 -4.72 15.66
CA ALA A 126 5.82 -4.12 16.43
C ALA A 126 4.76 -5.15 16.87
N VAL A 127 4.46 -6.18 16.05
CA VAL A 127 3.60 -7.31 16.48
C VAL A 127 4.20 -8.05 17.67
N LYS A 128 5.53 -8.17 17.77
CA LYS A 128 6.22 -8.83 18.89
C LYS A 128 6.17 -7.98 20.17
N SER A 129 6.23 -6.65 20.06
CA SER A 129 6.05 -5.73 21.20
C SER A 129 4.58 -5.52 21.59
N ARG A 130 3.63 -6.11 20.84
CA ARG A 130 2.17 -6.00 21.05
C ARG A 130 1.60 -4.60 20.83
N ASP A 131 2.22 -3.82 19.94
CA ASP A 131 1.64 -2.60 19.38
C ASP A 131 0.26 -2.89 18.75
N GLU A 132 -0.69 -1.99 18.94
CA GLU A 132 -2.10 -2.20 18.59
C GLU A 132 -2.34 -2.21 17.07
N HIS A 133 -1.63 -1.35 16.33
CA HIS A 133 -1.78 -1.17 14.88
C HIS A 133 -0.85 -2.06 14.04
N ALA A 134 0.10 -2.75 14.67
CA ALA A 134 1.12 -3.54 13.99
C ALA A 134 0.57 -4.61 13.04
N ARG A 135 -0.63 -5.16 13.31
CA ARG A 135 -1.27 -6.12 12.39
C ARG A 135 -1.76 -5.46 11.11
N ASP A 136 -2.30 -4.25 11.21
CA ASP A 136 -2.80 -3.47 10.08
C ASP A 136 -1.63 -2.97 9.23
N ARG A 137 -0.54 -2.55 9.86
CA ARG A 137 0.74 -2.27 9.19
C ARG A 137 1.28 -3.47 8.40
N VAL A 138 1.25 -4.68 8.98
CA VAL A 138 1.62 -5.92 8.27
C VAL A 138 0.66 -6.23 7.12
N GLN A 139 -0.64 -5.91 7.27
CA GLN A 139 -1.63 -6.08 6.21
C GLN A 139 -1.36 -5.13 5.04
N ASP A 140 -1.26 -3.82 5.30
CA ASP A 140 -0.98 -2.80 4.29
C ASP A 140 0.31 -3.11 3.52
N ALA A 141 1.42 -3.37 4.22
CA ALA A 141 2.69 -3.66 3.57
C ALA A 141 2.63 -4.93 2.70
N LYS A 142 1.89 -5.97 3.11
CA LYS A 142 1.69 -7.19 2.31
C LYS A 142 0.77 -6.97 1.10
N VAL A 143 -0.25 -6.14 1.22
CA VAL A 143 -1.12 -5.78 0.09
C VAL A 143 -0.33 -4.94 -0.94
N ALA A 144 0.44 -3.95 -0.48
CA ALA A 144 1.32 -3.16 -1.35
C ALA A 144 2.32 -4.05 -2.12
N LEU A 145 2.98 -4.99 -1.42
CA LEU A 145 3.89 -6.00 -2.00
C LEU A 145 3.20 -7.02 -2.93
N GLY A 146 1.87 -7.03 -3.03
CA GLY A 146 1.10 -8.02 -3.79
C GLY A 146 1.03 -9.41 -3.13
N GLU A 147 1.53 -9.59 -1.90
CA GLU A 147 1.45 -10.86 -1.14
C GLU A 147 0.03 -11.17 -0.62
N ARG A 148 -0.87 -10.17 -0.66
CA ARG A 148 -2.27 -10.22 -0.22
C ARG A 148 -3.13 -9.31 -1.10
N GLY A 149 -4.46 -9.46 -1.02
CA GLY A 149 -5.41 -8.76 -1.89
C GLY A 149 -5.67 -9.58 -3.16
N GLU A 150 -6.00 -8.91 -4.25
CA GLU A 150 -6.16 -9.54 -5.56
C GLU A 150 -4.82 -10.03 -6.13
N PRO A 151 -4.81 -11.02 -7.02
CA PRO A 151 -3.58 -11.53 -7.63
C PRO A 151 -2.99 -10.49 -8.59
N TRP A 152 -1.71 -10.15 -8.43
CA TRP A 152 -1.06 -9.10 -9.24
C TRP A 152 -0.76 -9.51 -10.70
N TRP A 153 -0.98 -10.77 -11.05
CA TRP A 153 -0.87 -11.32 -12.41
C TRP A 153 -2.23 -11.47 -13.11
N GLU A 154 -3.32 -11.08 -12.45
CA GLU A 154 -4.66 -10.99 -13.01
C GLU A 154 -5.03 -9.52 -13.18
N GLU A 155 -5.95 -9.22 -14.09
CA GLU A 155 -6.49 -7.85 -14.25
C GLU A 155 -7.19 -7.45 -12.94
N PRO A 156 -6.74 -6.39 -12.24
CA PRO A 156 -7.31 -6.02 -10.96
C PRO A 156 -8.71 -5.42 -11.13
N SER A 157 -9.60 -5.66 -10.18
CA SER A 157 -10.83 -4.88 -10.07
C SER A 157 -10.51 -3.45 -9.63
N GLU A 158 -11.41 -2.50 -9.91
CA GLU A 158 -11.23 -1.11 -9.47
C GLU A 158 -11.08 -1.02 -7.93
N ASP A 159 -11.90 -1.77 -7.19
CA ASP A 159 -11.83 -1.84 -5.73
C ASP A 159 -10.52 -2.48 -5.24
N GLY A 160 -10.05 -3.54 -5.90
CA GLY A 160 -8.79 -4.21 -5.59
C GLY A 160 -7.58 -3.31 -5.81
N LEU A 161 -7.57 -2.57 -6.90
CA LEU A 161 -6.54 -1.57 -7.22
C LEU A 161 -6.56 -0.40 -6.25
N ARG A 162 -7.73 0.21 -6.00
CA ARG A 162 -7.92 1.28 -4.98
C ARG A 162 -7.44 0.84 -3.59
N ALA A 163 -7.77 -0.39 -3.17
CA ALA A 163 -7.30 -0.94 -1.90
C ALA A 163 -5.77 -1.12 -1.87
N ARG A 164 -5.15 -1.52 -2.99
CA ARG A 164 -3.70 -1.67 -3.12
C ARG A 164 -2.97 -0.33 -3.14
N GLU A 165 -3.55 0.69 -3.76
CA GLU A 165 -3.05 2.08 -3.75
C GLU A 165 -3.05 2.66 -2.33
N ALA A 166 -4.18 2.59 -1.62
CA ALA A 166 -4.29 3.09 -0.24
C ALA A 166 -3.31 2.38 0.72
N ALA A 167 -3.19 1.05 0.61
CA ALA A 167 -2.21 0.26 1.36
C ALA A 167 -0.76 0.67 1.05
N THR A 168 -0.45 0.98 -0.21
CA THR A 168 0.87 1.45 -0.64
C THR A 168 1.17 2.85 -0.11
N ILE A 169 0.21 3.77 -0.14
CA ILE A 169 0.33 5.11 0.45
C ILE A 169 0.66 5.00 1.94
N ARG A 170 -0.13 4.24 2.71
CA ARG A 170 0.11 4.05 4.15
C ARG A 170 1.46 3.40 4.45
N ALA A 171 1.83 2.33 3.72
CA ALA A 171 3.09 1.63 3.94
C ALA A 171 4.32 2.51 3.65
N LEU A 172 4.30 3.29 2.55
CA LEU A 172 5.41 4.21 2.22
C LEU A 172 5.49 5.40 3.18
N LEU A 173 4.36 5.96 3.63
CA LEU A 173 4.34 7.05 4.63
C LEU A 173 4.87 6.60 5.99
N ARG A 174 4.45 5.42 6.47
CA ARG A 174 4.99 4.82 7.71
C ARG A 174 6.47 4.51 7.57
N HIS A 175 6.91 3.88 6.47
CA HIS A 175 8.33 3.61 6.23
C HIS A 175 9.20 4.87 6.32
N ARG A 176 8.72 5.96 5.71
CA ARG A 176 9.49 7.20 5.58
C ARG A 176 9.38 8.14 6.81
N ALA A 177 8.67 7.73 7.86
CA ALA A 177 8.63 8.33 9.20
C ALA A 177 8.60 9.88 9.18
N GLY A 178 7.41 10.43 8.92
CA GLY A 178 7.18 11.89 8.89
C GLY A 178 7.58 12.59 7.59
N LYS A 179 8.35 11.95 6.70
CA LYS A 179 8.67 12.48 5.37
C LYS A 179 7.52 12.24 4.38
N THR A 180 7.48 13.06 3.34
CA THR A 180 6.44 12.99 2.31
C THR A 180 6.76 12.01 1.16
N ILE A 181 5.72 11.51 0.51
CA ILE A 181 5.79 10.84 -0.81
C ILE A 181 5.19 11.75 -1.89
N CYS A 182 5.27 11.34 -3.16
CA CYS A 182 4.42 11.88 -4.23
C CYS A 182 3.55 10.78 -4.83
N PRO A 183 2.42 11.10 -5.49
CA PRO A 183 1.57 10.09 -6.14
C PRO A 183 2.33 9.19 -7.12
N SER A 184 3.36 9.73 -7.80
CA SER A 184 4.21 8.93 -8.69
C SER A 184 5.15 7.95 -7.99
N ASP A 185 5.37 8.04 -6.67
CA ASP A 185 6.01 6.95 -5.90
C ASP A 185 5.06 5.73 -5.85
N VAL A 186 3.77 5.96 -5.57
CA VAL A 186 2.72 4.93 -5.54
C VAL A 186 2.53 4.34 -6.94
N ALA A 187 2.39 5.20 -7.94
CA ALA A 187 2.17 4.80 -9.33
C ALA A 187 3.30 3.91 -9.85
N ARG A 188 4.55 4.31 -9.65
CA ARG A 188 5.73 3.50 -10.00
C ARG A 188 5.91 2.24 -9.16
N THR A 189 5.27 2.16 -7.99
CA THR A 189 5.25 0.93 -7.19
C THR A 189 4.31 -0.11 -7.82
N LEU A 190 3.22 0.31 -8.46
CA LEU A 190 2.12 -0.57 -8.86
C LEU A 190 1.98 -0.79 -10.38
N GLY A 191 2.19 0.24 -11.20
CA GLY A 191 1.78 0.24 -12.61
C GLY A 191 2.85 -0.11 -13.64
N GLY A 192 3.99 -0.69 -13.23
CA GLY A 192 5.05 -1.12 -14.15
C GLY A 192 5.51 -0.04 -15.14
N ASP A 193 5.47 -0.35 -16.43
CA ASP A 193 5.82 0.58 -17.52
C ASP A 193 4.74 1.67 -17.74
N ASP A 194 3.46 1.30 -17.62
CA ASP A 194 2.28 2.16 -17.87
C ASP A 194 1.80 2.93 -16.62
N TRP A 195 2.66 3.08 -15.61
CA TRP A 195 2.35 3.71 -14.32
C TRP A 195 1.72 5.10 -14.40
N ARG A 196 1.86 5.81 -15.52
CA ARG A 196 1.23 7.13 -15.71
C ARG A 196 -0.28 7.06 -15.75
N ASP A 197 -0.86 5.95 -16.19
CA ASP A 197 -2.30 5.83 -16.40
C ASP A 197 -3.06 5.61 -15.08
N LEU A 198 -2.35 5.14 -14.03
CA LEU A 198 -2.85 5.11 -12.65
C LEU A 198 -2.94 6.49 -11.97
N MET A 199 -2.29 7.52 -12.54
CA MET A 199 -2.17 8.83 -11.87
C MET A 199 -3.50 9.53 -11.52
N PRO A 200 -4.59 9.43 -12.31
CA PRO A 200 -5.89 9.96 -11.92
C PRO A 200 -6.45 9.22 -10.70
N GLN A 201 -6.52 7.88 -10.77
CA GLN A 201 -7.08 7.03 -9.70
C GLN A 201 -6.33 7.19 -8.37
N ILE A 202 -5.00 7.21 -8.40
CA ILE A 202 -4.17 7.46 -7.20
C ILE A 202 -4.45 8.83 -6.59
N ARG A 203 -4.79 9.85 -7.40
CA ARG A 203 -5.17 11.16 -6.90
C ARG A 203 -6.57 11.14 -6.29
N ASP A 204 -7.51 10.38 -6.85
CA ASP A 204 -8.84 10.21 -6.27
C ASP A 204 -8.76 9.47 -4.93
N VAL A 205 -8.02 8.36 -4.85
CA VAL A 205 -7.74 7.61 -3.60
C VAL A 205 -7.03 8.48 -2.56
N ALA A 206 -6.04 9.29 -2.97
CA ALA A 206 -5.42 10.26 -2.07
C ALA A 206 -6.40 11.35 -1.60
N GLY A 207 -7.39 11.73 -2.42
CA GLY A 207 -8.47 12.64 -2.06
C GLY A 207 -9.40 12.04 -1.02
N ASP A 208 -9.80 10.78 -1.21
CA ASP A 208 -10.61 10.00 -0.28
C ASP A 208 -9.89 9.87 1.08
N MET A 209 -8.62 9.46 1.09
CA MET A 209 -7.79 9.35 2.29
C MET A 209 -7.57 10.69 3.01
N ALA A 210 -7.44 11.80 2.27
CA ALA A 210 -7.32 13.12 2.86
C ALA A 210 -8.66 13.59 3.47
N GLY A 211 -9.78 13.23 2.84
CA GLY A 211 -11.13 13.52 3.34
C GLY A 211 -11.47 12.86 4.69
N VAL A 212 -10.79 11.76 5.04
CA VAL A 212 -10.91 11.05 6.32
C VAL A 212 -9.73 11.29 7.29
N GLY A 213 -8.82 12.21 6.96
CA GLY A 213 -7.71 12.59 7.85
C GLY A 213 -6.52 11.62 7.91
N GLU A 214 -6.51 10.54 7.13
CA GLU A 214 -5.37 9.61 7.05
C GLU A 214 -4.13 10.25 6.42
N ILE A 215 -4.29 11.20 5.49
CA ILE A 215 -3.17 11.92 4.87
C ILE A 215 -3.41 13.43 4.79
N THR A 216 -2.32 14.20 4.80
CA THR A 216 -2.36 15.62 4.41
C THR A 216 -1.74 15.77 3.02
N VAL A 217 -2.43 16.46 2.10
CA VAL A 217 -1.93 16.75 0.76
C VAL A 217 -1.42 18.18 0.72
N THR A 218 -0.17 18.37 0.28
CA THR A 218 0.44 19.70 0.19
C THR A 218 0.97 20.01 -1.21
N GLN A 219 0.94 21.29 -1.57
CA GLN A 219 1.57 21.84 -2.76
C GLN A 219 2.34 23.11 -2.35
N LYS A 220 3.62 23.20 -2.73
CA LYS A 220 4.53 24.31 -2.33
C LYS A 220 4.65 24.54 -0.80
N GLY A 221 4.29 23.54 0.01
CA GLY A 221 4.30 23.61 1.48
C GLY A 221 2.95 23.92 2.11
N GLU A 222 1.94 24.31 1.33
CA GLU A 222 0.58 24.62 1.80
C GLU A 222 -0.35 23.43 1.61
N THR A 223 -1.27 23.20 2.54
CA THR A 223 -2.31 22.15 2.41
C THR A 223 -3.30 22.51 1.32
N VAL A 224 -3.62 21.57 0.43
CA VAL A 224 -4.49 21.81 -0.74
C VAL A 224 -5.56 20.74 -0.90
N ASP A 225 -6.72 21.13 -1.44
CA ASP A 225 -7.76 20.20 -1.89
C ASP A 225 -7.37 19.60 -3.26
N LEU A 226 -7.36 18.27 -3.33
CA LEU A 226 -7.04 17.51 -4.53
C LEU A 226 -8.03 17.73 -5.69
N CYS A 227 -9.28 18.09 -5.39
CA CYS A 227 -10.28 18.43 -6.39
C CYS A 227 -9.91 19.68 -7.22
N THR A 228 -9.05 20.55 -6.68
CA THR A 228 -8.64 21.81 -7.33
C THR A 228 -7.15 21.90 -7.65
N ALA A 229 -6.28 21.21 -6.88
CA ALA A 229 -4.83 21.27 -7.04
C ALA A 229 -4.37 20.74 -8.41
N ARG A 230 -3.61 21.53 -9.18
CA ARG A 230 -3.05 21.12 -10.48
C ARG A 230 -1.53 20.93 -10.40
N GLY A 231 -0.99 19.93 -11.09
CA GLY A 231 0.45 19.66 -11.14
C GLY A 231 0.99 18.91 -9.91
N PRO A 232 2.30 19.09 -9.59
CA PRO A 232 2.97 18.32 -8.54
C PRO A 232 2.43 18.58 -7.14
N ILE A 233 2.26 17.50 -6.38
CA ILE A 233 1.78 17.50 -4.99
C ILE A 233 2.64 16.54 -4.14
N ARG A 234 2.56 16.70 -2.83
CA ARG A 234 3.19 15.83 -1.83
C ARG A 234 2.11 15.26 -0.92
N LEU A 235 2.23 13.99 -0.58
CA LEU A 235 1.38 13.32 0.40
C LEU A 235 2.19 13.19 1.70
N ALA A 236 1.62 13.59 2.83
CA ALA A 236 2.20 13.53 4.16
C ALA A 236 1.29 12.69 5.08
N PRO A 237 1.80 12.16 6.21
CA PRO A 237 0.94 11.61 7.26
C PRO A 237 -0.14 12.63 7.67
N GLY A 238 -1.38 12.18 7.80
CA GLY A 238 -2.46 12.95 8.41
C GLY A 238 -2.52 12.71 9.92
N PRO A 239 -3.32 13.50 10.67
CA PRO A 239 -3.49 13.32 12.11
C PRO A 239 -4.07 11.94 12.47
N ASP A 240 -4.86 11.34 11.58
CA ASP A 240 -5.55 10.07 11.83
C ASP A 240 -4.80 8.86 11.23
N LEU A 241 -3.55 9.02 10.77
CA LEU A 241 -2.73 7.92 10.27
C LEU A 241 -2.24 7.00 11.41
N ALA A 242 -3.08 6.02 11.74
CA ALA A 242 -2.76 4.99 12.72
C ALA A 242 -1.45 4.24 12.42
N GLY A 243 -0.71 3.91 13.48
CA GLY A 243 0.49 3.07 13.41
C GLY A 243 1.72 3.73 12.77
N MET A 244 1.84 5.06 12.80
CA MET A 244 3.12 5.71 12.52
C MET A 244 4.21 5.20 13.49
N PRO A 245 5.44 4.92 13.02
CA PRO A 245 6.55 4.66 13.93
C PRO A 245 6.84 5.91 14.76
N ALA A 246 7.33 5.71 15.99
CA ALA A 246 7.84 6.80 16.80
C ALA A 246 9.04 7.47 16.11
N ASP A 247 9.23 8.77 16.32
CA ASP A 247 10.30 9.53 15.68
C ASP A 247 11.69 8.99 16.07
N GLY A 248 12.39 8.36 15.12
CA GLY A 248 13.83 8.05 15.24
C GLY A 248 14.24 6.57 15.39
N GLU A 249 13.40 5.60 15.03
CA GLU A 249 13.77 4.16 14.92
C GLU A 249 14.37 3.74 13.56
#